data_AF-A0A075HH90-F1
#
_entry.id   AF-A0A075HH90-F1
#
_cell.length_a   1.000
_cell.length_b   1.000
_cell.length_c   1.000
_cell.angle_alpha   90.00
_cell.angle_beta   90.00
_cell.angle_gamma   90.00
#
_symmetry.space_group_name_H-M   'P 1'
#
loop_
_entity.id
_entity.type
_entity.pdbx_description
1 polymer ?
#
loop_
_entity_poly.entity_id
_entity_poly.type
_entity_poly.pdbx_seq_one_letter_code
_entity_poly.pdbx_strand_id
1 'polypeptide(L)'
;MSLPYAIFSTYTKEQICQYILKTMDYFMAKRLFDVYGITTDFSALASDSIRYPPSASIPNGLVNTSKLKEKMSVDNAALTPKLENFTQMYQQMAASLLNISLDKLIPPGHPMYSKENSITLLKVEKEKILKENLELKKKLENKK
;
A
#
# COMPACT_ATOMS: atom_id res chain seq x y z
N MET A 1 -47.47 29.27 -14.79
CA MET A 1 -46.17 29.65 -14.18
C MET A 1 -45.44 28.39 -13.78
N SER A 2 -44.14 28.35 -14.11
CA SER A 2 -43.23 27.21 -14.08
C SER A 2 -42.99 26.64 -12.67
N LEU A 3 -42.86 25.31 -12.56
CA LEU A 3 -42.22 24.63 -11.41
C LEU A 3 -40.73 24.99 -11.33
N PRO A 4 -40.10 24.81 -10.15
CA PRO A 4 -38.72 24.36 -10.11
C PRO A 4 -38.48 23.14 -9.21
N TYR A 5 -37.89 22.11 -9.83
CA TYR A 5 -36.88 21.16 -9.32
C TYR A 5 -37.23 20.23 -8.15
N ALA A 6 -37.77 19.06 -8.49
CA ALA A 6 -37.43 17.83 -7.79
C ALA A 6 -35.95 17.49 -8.12
N ILE A 7 -35.05 17.70 -7.15
CA ILE A 7 -33.68 17.18 -7.24
C ILE A 7 -33.78 15.66 -7.06
N PHE A 8 -33.83 14.93 -8.16
CA PHE A 8 -33.58 13.49 -8.15
C PHE A 8 -32.11 13.29 -7.76
N SER A 9 -31.88 12.92 -6.50
CA SER A 9 -30.59 12.47 -6.02
C SER A 9 -30.20 11.21 -6.80
N THR A 10 -29.15 11.29 -7.61
CA THR A 10 -28.60 10.20 -8.43
C THR A 10 -27.81 9.17 -7.60
N TYR A 11 -27.89 9.26 -6.27
CA TYR A 11 -27.12 8.42 -5.37
C TYR A 11 -27.80 7.06 -5.15
N THR A 12 -27.02 6.00 -5.33
CA THR A 12 -27.37 4.63 -4.92
C THR A 12 -27.50 4.54 -3.40
N LYS A 13 -28.27 3.57 -2.90
CA LYS A 13 -28.51 3.36 -1.46
C LYS A 13 -27.19 3.23 -0.70
N GLU A 14 -26.22 2.55 -1.29
CA GLU A 14 -24.87 2.34 -0.75
C GLU A 14 -24.11 3.66 -0.63
N GLN A 15 -24.22 4.54 -1.64
CA GLN A 15 -23.59 5.86 -1.59
C GLN A 15 -24.24 6.78 -0.56
N ILE A 16 -25.57 6.69 -0.37
CA ILE A 16 -26.28 7.44 0.69
C ILE A 16 -25.80 6.95 2.06
N CYS A 17 -25.71 5.65 2.27
CA CYS A 17 -25.19 5.08 3.51
C CYS A 17 -23.74 5.50 3.78
N GLN A 18 -22.87 5.48 2.76
CA GLN A 18 -21.49 5.95 2.89
C GLN A 18 -21.40 7.44 3.21
N TYR A 19 -22.22 8.28 2.57
CA TYR A 19 -22.26 9.70 2.84
C TYR A 19 -22.69 9.97 4.28
N ILE A 20 -23.76 9.32 4.74
CA ILE A 20 -24.24 9.42 6.12
C ILE A 20 -23.13 9.01 7.09
N LEU A 21 -22.50 7.85 6.89
CA LEU A 21 -21.39 7.37 7.73
C LEU A 21 -20.19 8.33 7.73
N LYS A 22 -19.86 8.93 6.57
CA LYS A 22 -18.76 9.89 6.42
C LYS A 22 -19.06 11.24 7.09
N THR A 23 -20.32 11.65 7.15
CA THR A 23 -20.76 12.90 7.78
C THR A 23 -21.18 12.76 9.24
N MET A 24 -21.26 11.52 9.75
CA MET A 24 -21.75 11.25 11.10
C MET A 24 -20.66 11.60 12.13
N ASP A 25 -20.94 12.60 12.96
CA ASP A 25 -20.10 12.94 14.11
C ASP A 25 -20.19 11.84 15.20
N TYR A 26 -19.14 11.69 15.99
CA TYR A 26 -19.02 10.72 17.07
C TYR A 26 -20.22 10.75 18.02
N PHE A 27 -20.73 11.96 18.34
CA PHE A 27 -21.88 12.11 19.23
C PHE A 27 -23.19 11.63 18.60
N MET A 28 -23.39 11.88 17.30
CA MET A 28 -24.54 11.38 16.54
C MET A 28 -24.48 9.86 16.38
N ALA A 29 -23.30 9.32 16.10
CA ALA A 29 -23.07 7.88 16.03
C ALA A 29 -23.42 7.20 17.36
N LYS A 30 -22.84 7.70 18.47
CA LYS A 30 -23.08 7.18 19.82
C LYS A 30 -24.57 7.18 20.18
N ARG A 31 -25.25 8.31 19.95
CA ARG A 31 -26.70 8.47 20.14
C ARG A 31 -27.51 7.45 19.34
N LEU A 32 -27.18 7.24 18.07
CA LEU A 32 -27.87 6.29 17.21
C LEU A 32 -27.72 4.85 17.74
N PHE A 33 -26.49 4.45 18.07
CA PHE A 33 -26.22 3.10 18.59
C PHE A 33 -26.83 2.86 19.97
N ASP A 34 -26.81 3.86 20.86
CA ASP A 34 -27.44 3.80 22.18
C ASP A 34 -28.97 3.61 22.08
N VAL A 35 -29.63 4.25 21.11
CA VAL A 35 -31.09 4.11 20.88
C VAL A 35 -31.47 2.68 20.46
N TYR A 36 -30.60 2.00 19.70
CA TYR A 36 -30.79 0.60 19.31
C TYR A 36 -30.24 -0.40 20.34
N GLY A 37 -29.78 0.07 21.52
CA GLY A 37 -29.22 -0.78 22.57
C GLY A 37 -27.87 -1.41 22.21
N ILE A 38 -27.21 -0.91 21.16
CA ILE A 38 -25.90 -1.36 20.72
C ILE A 38 -24.86 -0.53 21.46
N THR A 39 -24.46 -0.96 22.65
CA THR A 39 -23.42 -0.25 23.42
C THR A 39 -22.10 -0.37 22.65
N THR A 40 -21.47 0.77 22.34
CA THR A 40 -20.19 0.78 21.61
C THR A 40 -18.98 0.79 22.55
N ASP A 41 -19.21 0.94 23.86
CA ASP A 41 -18.19 0.87 24.89
C ASP A 41 -18.27 -0.48 25.63
N PHE A 42 -17.45 -1.42 25.17
CA PHE A 42 -17.30 -2.74 25.78
C PHE A 42 -16.32 -2.73 26.96
N SER A 43 -15.70 -1.60 27.26
CA SER A 43 -14.69 -1.49 28.34
C SER A 43 -15.32 -1.53 29.73
N ALA A 44 -16.60 -1.13 29.83
CA ALA A 44 -17.37 -1.12 31.08
C ALA A 44 -18.18 -2.41 31.32
N LEU A 45 -18.24 -3.33 30.35
CA LEU A 45 -18.81 -4.65 30.56
C LEU A 45 -17.84 -5.47 31.40
N ALA A 46 -18.03 -5.43 32.72
CA ALA A 46 -17.47 -6.46 33.59
C ALA A 46 -17.83 -7.84 33.00
N SER A 47 -16.88 -8.77 32.96
CA SER A 47 -17.08 -10.11 32.37
C SER A 47 -18.33 -10.82 32.89
N ASP A 48 -18.79 -10.46 34.08
CA ASP A 48 -19.97 -11.00 34.75
C ASP A 48 -21.32 -10.43 34.25
N SER A 49 -21.31 -9.40 33.39
CA SER A 49 -22.54 -8.72 32.94
C SER A 49 -23.28 -9.46 31.83
N ILE A 50 -22.64 -10.38 31.10
CA ILE A 50 -23.30 -11.16 30.05
C ILE A 50 -23.84 -12.44 30.68
N ARG A 51 -24.99 -12.31 31.37
CA ARG A 51 -25.69 -13.46 31.94
C ARG A 51 -26.68 -14.00 30.91
N TYR A 52 -26.36 -15.16 30.33
CA TYR A 52 -27.27 -15.84 29.41
C TYR A 52 -28.49 -16.38 30.18
N PRO A 53 -29.70 -16.32 29.59
CA PRO A 53 -30.89 -16.90 30.22
C PRO A 53 -30.68 -18.41 30.44
N PRO A 54 -31.33 -19.03 31.45
CA PRO A 54 -31.06 -20.41 31.86
C PRO A 54 -31.21 -21.46 30.75
N SER A 55 -32.02 -21.17 29.72
CA SER A 55 -32.24 -22.04 28.56
C SER A 55 -31.29 -21.76 27.38
N ALA A 56 -30.44 -20.75 27.46
CA ALA A 56 -29.50 -20.39 26.40
C ALA A 56 -28.09 -20.91 26.73
N SER A 57 -27.50 -21.61 25.77
CA SER A 57 -26.10 -22.00 25.82
C SER A 57 -25.19 -20.81 25.52
N ILE A 58 -24.16 -20.61 26.34
CA ILE A 58 -23.09 -19.66 26.03
C ILE A 58 -22.41 -20.13 24.72
N PRO A 59 -22.21 -19.24 23.72
CA PRO A 59 -21.47 -19.61 22.53
C PRO A 59 -20.07 -20.12 22.90
N ASN A 60 -19.68 -21.29 22.38
CA ASN A 60 -18.40 -21.94 22.69
C ASN A 60 -17.16 -21.06 22.37
N GLY A 61 -17.30 -20.07 21.47
CA GLY A 61 -16.26 -19.09 21.17
C GLY A 61 -16.06 -18.02 22.26
N LEU A 62 -17.08 -17.75 23.08
CA LEU A 62 -17.04 -16.73 24.13
C LEU A 62 -16.56 -17.29 25.48
N VAL A 63 -16.72 -18.59 25.73
CA VAL A 63 -16.19 -19.25 26.94
C VAL A 63 -14.66 -19.37 26.96
N ASN A 64 -13.99 -19.14 25.82
CA ASN A 64 -12.53 -19.28 25.68
C ASN A 64 -11.90 -18.05 24.99
N THR A 65 -12.26 -16.84 25.43
CA THR A 65 -11.77 -15.57 24.86
C THR A 65 -10.23 -15.49 24.82
N SER A 66 -9.54 -16.04 25.82
CA SER A 66 -8.07 -16.10 25.87
C SER A 66 -7.47 -16.93 24.73
N LYS A 67 -8.00 -18.13 24.52
CA LYS A 67 -7.58 -19.04 23.44
C LYS A 67 -7.93 -18.48 22.07
N LEU A 68 -9.06 -17.79 21.94
CA LEU A 68 -9.43 -17.11 20.70
C LEU A 68 -8.44 -15.97 20.39
N LYS A 69 -8.09 -15.15 21.38
CA LYS A 69 -7.13 -14.05 21.23
C LYS A 69 -5.74 -14.57 20.84
N GLU A 70 -5.31 -15.68 21.43
CA GLU A 70 -4.06 -16.36 21.06
C GLU A 70 -4.09 -16.82 19.60
N LYS A 71 -5.16 -17.49 19.16
CA LYS A 71 -5.33 -17.93 17.77
C LYS A 71 -5.31 -16.76 16.79
N MET A 72 -6.05 -15.69 17.08
CA MET A 72 -6.04 -14.48 16.24
C MET A 72 -4.65 -13.82 16.18
N SER A 73 -3.90 -13.82 17.28
CA SER A 73 -2.53 -13.29 17.30
C SER A 73 -1.58 -14.13 16.45
N VAL A 74 -1.68 -15.46 16.55
CA VAL A 74 -0.88 -16.40 15.74
C VAL A 74 -1.21 -16.26 14.26
N ASP A 75 -2.50 -16.21 13.91
CA ASP A 75 -2.95 -16.07 12.53
C ASP A 75 -2.53 -14.72 11.93
N ASN A 76 -2.63 -13.64 12.70
CA ASN A 76 -2.13 -12.32 12.27
C ASN A 76 -0.62 -12.34 12.03
N ALA A 77 0.16 -12.97 12.92
CA ALA A 77 1.61 -13.09 12.75
C ALA A 77 1.98 -13.93 11.51
N ALA A 78 1.18 -14.95 11.17
CA ALA A 78 1.37 -15.77 9.98
C ALA A 78 0.98 -15.03 8.68
N LEU A 79 0.06 -14.07 8.74
CA LEU A 79 -0.40 -13.28 7.59
C LEU A 79 0.56 -12.15 7.21
N THR A 80 1.21 -11.52 8.20
CA THR A 80 2.19 -10.43 7.98
C THR A 80 3.26 -10.75 6.93
N PRO A 81 4.00 -11.87 6.99
CA PRO A 81 5.04 -12.18 6.00
C PRO A 81 4.45 -12.41 4.60
N LYS A 82 3.20 -12.89 4.50
CA LYS A 82 2.53 -13.09 3.20
C LYS A 82 2.20 -11.75 2.54
N LEU A 83 1.71 -10.77 3.30
CA LEU A 83 1.44 -9.41 2.82
C LEU A 83 2.72 -8.68 2.38
N GLU A 84 3.80 -8.83 3.14
CA GLU A 84 5.10 -8.26 2.80
C GLU A 84 5.65 -8.86 1.49
N ASN A 85 5.56 -10.19 1.34
CA ASN A 85 5.97 -10.88 0.11
C ASN A 85 5.21 -10.40 -1.13
N PHE A 86 3.89 -10.14 -1.02
CA PHE A 86 3.13 -9.58 -2.14
C PHE A 86 3.62 -8.19 -2.53
N THR A 87 3.90 -7.34 -1.55
CA THR A 87 4.41 -5.99 -1.80
C THR A 87 5.75 -6.02 -2.52
N GLN A 88 6.68 -6.87 -2.05
CA GLN A 88 7.98 -7.05 -2.69
C GLN A 88 7.85 -7.60 -4.11
N MET A 89 6.97 -8.57 -4.35
CA MET A 89 6.74 -9.15 -5.67
C MET A 89 6.17 -8.11 -6.65
N TYR A 90 5.21 -7.28 -6.23
CA TYR A 90 4.70 -6.19 -7.06
C TYR A 90 5.77 -5.15 -7.36
N GLN A 91 6.59 -4.78 -6.38
CA GLN A 91 7.71 -3.87 -6.57
C GLN A 91 8.74 -4.44 -7.54
N GLN A 92 9.09 -5.73 -7.44
CA GLN A 92 10.01 -6.40 -8.35
C GLN A 92 9.44 -6.45 -9.77
N MET A 93 8.16 -6.72 -9.94
CA MET A 93 7.50 -6.71 -11.24
C MET A 93 7.48 -5.30 -11.85
N ALA A 94 7.10 -4.29 -11.08
CA ALA A 94 7.10 -2.89 -11.52
C ALA A 94 8.53 -2.42 -11.86
N ALA A 95 9.51 -2.74 -11.01
CA ALA A 95 10.91 -2.45 -11.26
C ALA A 95 11.39 -3.18 -12.53
N SER A 96 10.98 -4.43 -12.76
CA SER A 96 11.32 -5.15 -13.98
C SER A 96 10.71 -4.51 -15.23
N LEU A 97 9.53 -3.90 -15.15
CA LEU A 97 8.95 -3.16 -16.28
C LEU A 97 9.73 -1.88 -16.59
N LEU A 98 10.18 -1.17 -15.55
CA LEU A 98 10.98 0.05 -15.70
C LEU A 98 12.45 -0.23 -16.07
N ASN A 99 13.00 -1.37 -15.64
CA ASN A 99 14.34 -1.87 -16.01
C ASN A 99 14.36 -2.67 -17.32
N ILE A 100 13.25 -2.72 -18.08
CA ILE A 100 13.34 -3.01 -19.52
C ILE A 100 14.01 -1.78 -20.13
N SER A 101 15.34 -1.77 -20.09
CA SER A 101 16.15 -0.81 -20.81
C SER A 101 15.83 -0.88 -22.31
N LEU A 102 16.00 0.24 -22.99
CA LEU A 102 15.80 0.37 -24.43
C LEU A 102 16.60 -0.71 -25.22
N ASP A 103 17.75 -1.10 -24.66
CA ASP A 103 18.68 -2.18 -24.99
C ASP A 103 18.00 -3.54 -25.14
N LYS A 104 16.95 -3.79 -24.37
CA LYS A 104 16.25 -5.08 -24.31
C LYS A 104 14.93 -5.06 -25.07
N LEU A 105 14.37 -3.87 -25.28
CA LEU A 105 13.15 -3.66 -26.05
C LEU A 105 13.42 -3.74 -27.57
N ILE A 106 14.63 -3.36 -27.96
CA ILE A 106 15.05 -3.37 -29.35
C ILE A 106 15.86 -4.66 -29.61
N PRO A 107 15.51 -5.48 -30.62
CA PRO A 107 16.25 -6.71 -30.87
C PRO A 107 17.68 -6.42 -31.36
N PRO A 108 18.65 -7.29 -31.04
CA PRO A 108 20.03 -7.14 -31.52
C PRO A 108 20.07 -7.13 -33.05
N GLY A 109 20.81 -6.17 -33.62
CA GLY A 109 20.89 -5.95 -35.08
C GLY A 109 19.89 -4.93 -35.65
N HIS A 110 18.98 -4.40 -34.84
CA HIS A 110 18.08 -3.32 -35.24
C HIS A 110 18.82 -1.96 -35.28
N PRO A 111 18.54 -1.04 -36.21
CA PRO A 111 19.26 0.24 -36.30
C PRO A 111 19.17 1.12 -35.05
N MET A 112 18.05 1.03 -34.32
CA MET A 112 17.86 1.71 -33.03
C MET A 112 18.40 0.92 -31.83
N TYR A 113 19.01 -0.26 -32.05
CA TYR A 113 19.69 -1.04 -31.02
C TYR A 113 20.94 -0.28 -30.58
N SER A 114 20.73 0.68 -29.68
CA SER A 114 21.80 1.34 -28.96
C SER A 114 22.26 0.35 -27.91
N LYS A 115 23.50 -0.14 -28.00
CA LYS A 115 24.18 -0.78 -26.87
C LYS A 115 24.46 0.36 -25.89
N GLU A 116 23.58 0.58 -24.91
CA GLU A 116 23.58 1.75 -24.00
C GLU A 116 24.87 1.87 -23.16
N ASN A 117 25.82 0.94 -23.30
CA ASN A 117 27.18 1.08 -22.78
C ASN A 117 28.12 1.90 -23.67
N SER A 118 27.74 2.29 -24.88
CA SER A 118 28.65 3.02 -25.79
C SER A 118 28.94 4.43 -25.29
N ILE A 119 27.92 5.18 -24.85
CA ILE A 119 28.09 6.56 -24.36
C ILE A 119 28.86 6.57 -23.03
N THR A 120 28.56 5.64 -22.13
CA THR A 120 29.27 5.53 -20.84
C THR A 120 30.72 5.06 -21.04
N LEU A 121 30.97 4.09 -21.91
CA LEU A 121 32.31 3.62 -22.27
C LEU A 121 33.13 4.72 -22.96
N LEU A 122 32.53 5.45 -23.92
CA LEU A 122 33.17 6.60 -24.57
C LEU A 122 33.49 7.71 -23.58
N LYS A 123 32.63 7.95 -22.58
CA LYS A 123 32.86 8.96 -21.55
C LYS A 123 34.03 8.56 -20.63
N VAL A 124 34.09 7.30 -20.21
CA VAL A 124 35.19 6.75 -19.41
C VAL A 124 36.51 6.80 -20.18
N GLU A 125 36.50 6.40 -21.45
CA GLU A 125 37.70 6.41 -22.30
C GLU A 125 38.19 7.82 -22.60
N LYS A 126 37.27 8.76 -22.88
CA LYS A 126 37.59 10.18 -23.02
C LYS A 126 38.29 10.75 -21.78
N GLU A 127 37.79 10.44 -20.58
CA GLU A 127 38.41 10.91 -19.33
C GLU A 127 39.82 10.33 -19.14
N LYS A 128 40.01 9.05 -19.49
CA LYS A 128 41.34 8.40 -19.45
C LYS A 128 42.33 9.11 -20.39
N ILE A 129 41.93 9.34 -21.64
CA ILE A 129 42.75 10.03 -22.65
C ILE A 129 43.07 11.48 -22.23
N LEU A 130 42.13 12.18 -21.60
CA LEU A 130 42.36 13.54 -21.08
C LEU A 130 43.44 13.59 -20.00
N LYS A 131 43.43 12.63 -19.07
CA LYS A 131 44.44 12.54 -18.00
C LYS A 131 45.82 12.24 -18.56
N GLU A 132 45.92 11.30 -19.50
CA GLU A 132 47.17 10.95 -20.16
C GLU A 132 47.76 12.15 -20.93
N ASN A 133 46.94 12.85 -21.72
CA ASN A 133 47.37 14.04 -22.45
C ASN A 133 47.88 15.15 -21.52
N LEU A 134 47.25 15.34 -20.36
CA LEU A 134 47.71 16.33 -19.37
C LEU A 134 49.10 15.97 -18.84
N GLU A 135 49.36 14.70 -18.55
CA GLU A 135 50.65 14.23 -18.06
C GLU A 135 51.74 14.35 -19.15
N LEU A 136 51.42 14.00 -20.40
CA LEU A 136 52.33 14.15 -21.54
C LEU A 136 52.70 15.62 -21.79
N LYS A 137 51.74 16.54 -21.69
CA LYS A 137 52.01 17.99 -21.80
C LYS A 137 52.99 18.47 -20.74
N LYS A 138 52.81 18.06 -19.48
CA LYS A 138 53.75 18.40 -18.39
C LYS A 138 55.16 17.87 -18.65
N LYS A 139 55.28 16.64 -19.16
CA LYS A 139 56.59 16.04 -19.51
C LYS A 139 57.27 16.76 -20.68
N LEU A 140 56.50 17.32 -21.61
CA LEU A 140 57.03 18.11 -22.73
C LEU A 140 57.49 19.50 -22.28
N GLU A 141 56.76 20.15 -21.38
CA GLU A 141 57.17 21.44 -20.81
C GLU A 141 58.44 21.33 -19.96
N ASN A 142 58.61 20.25 -19.20
CA ASN A 142 59.84 19.99 -18.42
C ASN A 142 61.06 19.61 -19.27
N LYS A 143 60.87 19.37 -20.57
CA LYS A 143 61.94 19.06 -21.53
C LYS A 143 62.30 20.25 -22.43
N LYS A 144 61.62 21.39 -22.28
CA LYS A 144 62.04 22.69 -22.81
C LYS A 144 62.98 23.37 -21.84
#